data_AF-A0A1W6JZR5-F1
#
_entry.id   AF-A0A1W6JZR5-F1
#
_cell.length_a   1.000
_cell.length_b   1.000
_cell.length_c   1.000
_cell.angle_alpha   90.00
_cell.angle_beta   90.00
_cell.angle_gamma   90.00
#
_symmetry.space_group_name_H-M   'P 1'
#
loop_
_entity.id
_entity.type
_entity.pdbx_description
1 polymer ?
#
loop_
_entity_poly.entity_id
_entity_poly.type
_entity_poly.pdbx_seq_one_letter_code
_entity_poly.pdbx_strand_id
1 'polypeptide(L)'
;MADVKVLGNRYISLILGLVLLLSSIYLIYSIRLSLSELLFSTIAYFNPYFLYFVGLLIGFERFAYGITGNKKFSYFFIGKSEYSGMYLYFFFIFGLVMGLYIAIYAIALQGFVLRIIEVIEGLGFILFALSLITI
;
A
#
# COMPACT_ATOMS: atom_id res chain seq x y z
N MET A 1 -6.38 -20.38 21.04
CA MET A 1 -6.36 -18.90 20.92
C MET A 1 -5.29 -18.38 19.96
N ALA A 2 -4.09 -18.97 19.90
CA ALA A 2 -3.05 -18.58 18.95
C ALA A 2 -3.49 -18.76 17.47
N ASP A 3 -4.14 -19.87 17.14
CA ASP A 3 -4.56 -20.16 15.75
C ASP A 3 -5.60 -19.19 15.21
N VAL A 4 -6.54 -18.74 16.06
CA VAL A 4 -7.59 -17.78 15.68
C VAL A 4 -6.99 -16.42 15.34
N LYS A 5 -5.96 -15.98 16.09
CA LYS A 5 -5.24 -14.73 15.79
C LYS A 5 -4.47 -14.82 14.48
N VAL A 6 -3.83 -15.96 14.21
CA VAL A 6 -3.08 -16.19 12.96
C VAL A 6 -4.02 -16.21 11.76
N LEU A 7 -5.17 -16.88 11.87
CA LEU A 7 -6.21 -16.89 10.83
C LEU A 7 -6.78 -15.48 10.59
N GLY A 8 -7.10 -14.75 11.66
CA GLY A 8 -7.58 -13.36 11.56
C GLY A 8 -6.60 -12.45 10.82
N ASN A 9 -5.31 -12.52 11.15
CA ASN A 9 -4.27 -11.74 10.48
C ASN A 9 -4.14 -12.08 8.98
N ARG A 10 -4.36 -13.35 8.61
CA ARG A 10 -4.34 -13.77 7.20
C ARG A 10 -5.53 -13.22 6.42
N TYR A 11 -6.74 -13.28 6.97
CA TYR A 11 -7.93 -12.71 6.31
C TYR A 11 -7.81 -11.20 6.13
N ILE A 12 -7.38 -10.48 7.19
CA ILE A 12 -7.16 -9.03 7.11
C ILE A 12 -6.12 -8.71 6.03
N SER A 13 -5.00 -9.44 6.00
CA SER A 13 -3.96 -9.23 4.99
C SER A 13 -4.45 -9.53 3.58
N LEU A 14 -5.29 -10.54 3.40
CA LEU A 14 -5.87 -10.89 2.10
C LEU A 14 -6.80 -9.78 1.58
N ILE A 15 -7.70 -9.29 2.43
CA ILE A 15 -8.63 -8.20 2.09
C ILE A 15 -7.84 -6.94 1.78
N LEU A 16 -6.90 -6.57 2.65
CA LEU A 16 -6.04 -5.41 2.46
C LEU A 16 -5.22 -5.51 1.17
N GLY A 17 -4.66 -6.69 0.90
CA GLY A 17 -3.90 -6.97 -0.31
C GLY A 17 -4.74 -6.82 -1.57
N LEU A 18 -5.96 -7.35 -1.56
CA LEU A 18 -6.90 -7.20 -2.67
C LEU A 18 -7.32 -5.75 -2.89
N VAL A 19 -7.63 -5.02 -1.81
CA VAL A 19 -8.02 -3.62 -1.89
C VAL A 19 -6.91 -2.82 -2.55
N LEU A 20 -5.68 -2.86 -2.01
CA LEU A 20 -4.53 -2.15 -2.57
C LEU A 20 -4.22 -2.59 -3.99
N LEU A 21 -4.21 -3.90 -4.29
CA LEU A 21 -3.95 -4.38 -5.65
C LEU A 21 -4.93 -3.79 -6.67
N LEU A 22 -6.22 -3.87 -6.38
CA LEU A 22 -7.26 -3.45 -7.33
C LEU A 22 -7.31 -1.93 -7.47
N SER A 23 -7.18 -1.17 -6.37
CA SER A 23 -7.12 0.29 -6.43
C SER A 23 -5.87 0.77 -7.15
N SER A 24 -4.69 0.23 -6.83
CA SER A 24 -3.44 0.58 -7.51
C SER A 24 -3.50 0.26 -9.01
N ILE A 25 -4.00 -0.93 -9.40
CA ILE A 25 -4.13 -1.30 -10.82
C ILE A 25 -5.04 -0.32 -11.55
N TYR A 26 -6.19 0.02 -10.97
CA TYR A 26 -7.11 0.98 -11.58
C TYR A 26 -6.47 2.35 -11.75
N LEU A 27 -5.79 2.86 -10.72
CA LEU A 27 -5.15 4.17 -10.75
C LEU A 27 -4.01 4.21 -11.77
N ILE A 28 -3.15 3.18 -11.80
CA ILE A 28 -2.09 3.03 -12.81
C ILE A 28 -2.69 3.02 -14.22
N TYR A 29 -3.75 2.26 -14.46
CA TYR A 29 -4.41 2.21 -15.77
C TYR A 29 -5.06 3.55 -16.16
N SER A 30 -5.49 4.34 -15.18
CA SER A 30 -6.07 5.65 -15.43
C SER A 30 -5.04 6.72 -15.81
N ILE A 31 -3.75 6.50 -15.51
CA ILE A 31 -2.67 7.41 -15.86
C ILE A 31 -2.35 7.30 -17.35
N ARG A 32 -2.53 8.41 -18.08
CA ARG A 32 -2.18 8.53 -19.50
C ARG A 32 -0.82 9.22 -19.72
N LEU A 33 0.15 8.93 -18.87
CA LEU A 33 1.50 9.50 -18.91
C LEU A 33 2.54 8.41 -19.19
N SER A 34 3.61 8.77 -19.87
CA SER A 34 4.81 7.92 -19.98
C SER A 34 5.53 7.82 -18.63
N LEU A 35 6.34 6.77 -18.43
CA LEU A 35 7.11 6.57 -17.19
C LEU A 35 8.03 7.76 -16.85
N SER A 36 8.64 8.39 -17.86
CA SER A 36 9.49 9.58 -17.68
C SER A 36 8.71 10.80 -17.20
N GLU A 37 7.51 11.02 -17.77
CA GLU A 37 6.63 12.10 -17.35
C GLU A 37 6.06 11.86 -15.96
N LEU A 38 5.85 10.60 -15.59
CA LEU A 38 5.30 10.20 -14.30
C LEU A 38 6.24 10.63 -13.16
N LEU A 39 7.52 10.29 -13.25
CA LEU A 39 8.54 10.71 -12.27
C LEU A 39 8.67 12.23 -12.20
N PHE A 40 8.72 12.90 -13.35
CA PHE A 40 8.76 14.36 -13.40
C PHE A 40 7.52 14.98 -12.75
N SER A 41 6.33 14.44 -13.01
CA SER A 41 5.08 14.96 -12.47
C SER A 41 4.97 14.77 -10.95
N THR A 42 5.50 13.66 -10.43
CA THR A 42 5.56 13.41 -8.98
C THR A 42 6.45 14.42 -8.29
N ILE A 43 7.58 14.80 -8.89
CA ILE A 43 8.53 15.76 -8.29
C ILE A 43 8.05 17.21 -8.47
N ALA A 44 7.58 17.57 -9.67
CA ALA A 44 7.24 18.96 -10.01
C ALA A 44 5.85 19.38 -9.52
N TYR A 45 4.87 18.46 -9.53
CA TYR A 45 3.47 18.76 -9.20
C TYR A 45 2.98 18.04 -7.95
N PHE A 46 3.85 17.31 -7.25
CA PHE A 46 3.48 16.53 -6.08
C PHE A 46 2.24 15.67 -6.35
N ASN A 47 2.27 14.91 -7.45
CA ASN A 47 1.26 13.89 -7.74
C ASN A 47 1.67 12.53 -7.15
N PRO A 48 0.75 11.79 -6.50
CA PRO A 48 1.05 10.50 -5.87
C PRO A 48 1.22 9.33 -6.85
N TYR A 49 1.30 9.58 -8.16
CA TYR A 49 1.27 8.53 -9.19
C TYR A 49 2.30 7.42 -9.01
N PHE A 50 3.51 7.76 -8.57
CA PHE A 50 4.53 6.76 -8.27
C PHE A 50 4.13 5.83 -7.11
N LEU A 51 3.37 6.34 -6.13
CA LEU A 51 2.93 5.57 -4.97
C LEU A 51 1.95 4.46 -5.35
N TYR A 52 1.21 4.55 -6.45
CA TYR A 52 0.33 3.46 -6.88
C TYR A 52 1.13 2.21 -7.24
N PHE A 53 2.33 2.36 -7.81
CA PHE A 53 3.21 1.20 -8.05
C PHE A 53 3.71 0.59 -6.74
N VAL A 54 3.98 1.43 -5.74
CA VAL A 54 4.32 0.96 -4.39
C VAL A 54 3.13 0.24 -3.76
N GLY A 55 1.91 0.77 -3.91
CA GLY A 55 0.66 0.17 -3.46
C GLY A 55 0.42 -1.19 -4.09
N LEU A 56 0.72 -1.33 -5.39
CA LEU A 56 0.62 -2.60 -6.11
C LEU A 56 1.59 -3.65 -5.54
N LEU A 57 2.83 -3.28 -5.27
CA LEU A 57 3.83 -4.18 -4.69
C LEU A 57 3.44 -4.62 -3.27
N ILE A 58 2.99 -3.67 -2.43
CA ILE A 58 2.51 -3.94 -1.08
C ILE A 58 1.26 -4.83 -1.12
N GLY A 59 0.31 -4.51 -2.00
CA GLY A 59 -0.92 -5.27 -2.17
C GLY A 59 -0.64 -6.71 -2.57
N PHE A 60 0.29 -6.92 -3.51
CA PHE A 60 0.73 -8.26 -3.92
C PHE A 60 1.33 -9.05 -2.76
N GLU A 61 2.23 -8.43 -1.99
CA GLU A 61 2.83 -9.05 -0.80
C GLU A 61 1.76 -9.50 0.19
N ARG A 62 0.82 -8.61 0.51
CA ARG A 62 -0.24 -8.85 1.50
C ARG A 62 -1.23 -9.91 1.05
N PHE A 63 -1.57 -9.90 -0.25
CA PHE A 63 -2.40 -10.92 -0.85
C PHE A 63 -1.71 -12.30 -0.80
N ALA A 64 -0.44 -12.37 -1.20
CA ALA A 64 0.36 -13.60 -1.15
C ALA A 64 0.50 -14.13 0.29
N TYR A 65 0.74 -13.24 1.26
CA TYR A 65 0.78 -13.61 2.68
C TYR A 65 -0.58 -14.09 3.18
N GLY A 66 -1.69 -13.45 2.81
CA GLY A 66 -3.03 -13.88 3.17
C GLY A 66 -3.33 -15.32 2.72
N ILE A 67 -3.01 -15.63 1.46
CA ILE A 67 -3.20 -16.98 0.88
C ILE A 67 -2.27 -17.99 1.55
N THR A 68 -0.97 -17.71 1.59
CA THR A 68 0.05 -18.72 1.95
C THR A 68 0.30 -18.83 3.44
N GLY A 69 0.01 -17.77 4.21
CA GLY A 69 0.45 -17.62 5.61
C GLY A 69 1.97 -17.51 5.76
N ASN A 70 2.72 -17.40 4.67
CA ASN A 70 4.17 -17.49 4.68
C ASN A 70 4.82 -16.11 4.83
N LYS A 71 5.38 -15.83 6.00
CA LYS A 71 6.09 -14.58 6.31
C LYS A 71 7.34 -14.35 5.43
N LYS A 72 7.82 -15.35 4.67
CA LYS A 72 8.97 -15.18 3.74
C LYS A 72 8.76 -14.09 2.69
N PHE A 73 7.52 -13.87 2.25
CA PHE A 73 7.22 -12.77 1.33
C PHE A 73 7.33 -11.41 2.01
N SER A 74 6.87 -11.27 3.26
CA SER A 74 7.06 -10.06 4.06
C SER A 74 8.54 -9.79 4.35
N TYR A 75 9.34 -10.84 4.58
CA TYR A 75 10.78 -10.72 4.78
C TYR A 75 11.55 -10.30 3.53
N PHE A 76 10.99 -10.45 2.33
CA PHE A 76 11.61 -9.93 1.10
C PHE A 76 11.65 -8.39 1.11
N PHE A 77 10.62 -7.75 1.67
CA PHE A 77 10.56 -6.28 1.77
C PHE A 77 11.26 -5.73 3.01
N ILE A 78 11.15 -6.43 4.15
CA ILE A 78 11.68 -5.97 5.44
C ILE A 78 13.16 -6.37 5.63
N GLY A 79 13.62 -7.40 4.90
CA GLY A 79 14.92 -8.01 5.11
C GLY A 79 14.98 -8.87 6.37
N LYS A 80 15.84 -9.89 6.36
CA LYS A 80 16.24 -10.62 7.57
C LYS A 80 17.57 -10.07 8.04
N SER A 81 17.53 -8.97 8.79
CA SER A 81 18.73 -8.40 9.42
C SER A 81 18.43 -7.88 10.82
N GLU A 82 19.48 -7.58 11.56
CA GLU A 82 19.43 -6.91 12.87
C GLU A 82 18.68 -5.57 12.81
N TYR A 83 18.55 -4.97 11.61
CA TYR A 83 17.84 -3.72 11.36
C TYR A 83 16.38 -3.90 10.95
N SER A 84 15.84 -5.13 10.96
CA SER A 84 14.42 -5.42 10.65
C SER A 84 13.43 -4.52 11.42
N GLY A 85 13.72 -4.19 12.67
CA GLY A 85 12.91 -3.24 13.44
C GLY A 85 12.92 -1.81 12.87
N MET A 86 14.07 -1.34 12.35
CA MET A 86 14.17 -0.03 11.69
C MET A 86 13.39 0.00 10.37
N TYR A 87 13.46 -1.08 9.57
CA TYR A 87 12.69 -1.17 8.34
C TYR A 87 11.19 -1.20 8.62
N LEU A 88 10.73 -1.96 9.62
CA LEU A 88 9.34 -1.95 10.06
C LEU A 88 8.87 -0.55 10.46
N TYR A 89 9.68 0.17 11.25
CA TYR A 89 9.37 1.54 11.66
C TYR A 89 9.32 2.51 10.48
N PHE A 90 10.25 2.39 9.53
CA PHE A 90 10.24 3.16 8.30
C PHE A 90 8.96 2.89 7.48
N PHE A 91 8.61 1.63 7.24
CA PHE A 91 7.40 1.27 6.49
C PHE A 91 6.11 1.70 7.19
N PHE A 92 6.10 1.68 8.53
CA PHE A 92 5.00 2.21 9.33
C PHE A 92 4.80 3.71 9.10
N ILE A 93 5.85 4.52 9.28
CA ILE A 93 5.78 5.97 9.05
C ILE A 93 5.44 6.25 7.60
N PHE A 94 6.12 5.56 6.67
CA PHE A 94 5.91 5.72 5.24
C PHE A 94 4.43 5.48 4.86
N GLY A 95 3.83 4.36 5.32
CA GLY A 95 2.44 4.06 5.02
C GLY A 95 1.46 5.08 5.60
N LEU A 96 1.71 5.58 6.82
CA LEU A 96 0.88 6.64 7.40
C LEU A 96 0.98 7.95 6.62
N VAL A 97 2.20 8.43 6.39
CA VAL A 97 2.44 9.73 5.75
C VAL A 97 1.96 9.71 4.31
N MET A 98 2.31 8.67 3.54
CA MET A 98 1.92 8.55 2.15
C MET A 98 0.42 8.29 2.00
N GLY A 99 -0.17 7.47 2.88
CA GLY A 99 -1.61 7.23 2.86
C GLY A 99 -2.43 8.49 3.15
N LEU A 100 -2.00 9.30 4.13
CA LEU A 100 -2.62 10.61 4.39
C LEU A 100 -2.45 11.57 3.22
N TYR A 101 -1.25 11.61 2.63
CA TYR A 101 -0.97 12.45 1.47
C TYR A 101 -1.87 12.10 0.27
N ILE A 102 -2.03 10.81 -0.06
CA ILE A 102 -2.94 10.34 -1.12
C ILE A 102 -4.40 10.71 -0.79
N ALA A 103 -4.84 10.49 0.45
CA ALA A 103 -6.20 10.82 0.86
C ALA A 103 -6.51 12.32 0.78
N ILE A 104 -5.55 13.18 1.14
CA ILE A 104 -5.67 14.64 0.98
C ILE A 104 -5.67 15.03 -0.51
N TYR A 105 -4.79 14.42 -1.31
CA TYR A 105 -4.73 14.64 -2.76
C TYR A 105 -6.08 14.35 -3.44
N ALA A 106 -6.79 13.31 -2.99
CA ALA A 106 -8.11 12.95 -3.51
C ALA A 106 -9.13 14.10 -3.46
N ILE A 107 -9.03 15.01 -2.48
CA ILE A 107 -9.93 16.16 -2.33
C ILE A 107 -9.81 17.11 -3.54
N ALA A 108 -8.61 17.24 -4.09
CA ALA A 108 -8.31 18.11 -5.22
C ALA A 108 -8.69 17.50 -6.59
N LEU A 109 -9.02 16.21 -6.65
CA LEU A 109 -9.32 15.52 -7.90
C LEU A 109 -10.72 15.82 -8.43
N GLN A 110 -10.82 15.91 -9.75
CA GLN A 110 -12.08 15.97 -10.49
C GLN A 110 -12.52 14.55 -10.89
N GLY A 111 -13.80 14.24 -10.69
CA GLY A 111 -14.37 12.92 -10.97
C GLY A 111 -14.61 12.10 -9.70
N PHE A 112 -15.87 11.69 -9.50
CA PHE A 112 -16.31 11.01 -8.28
C PHE A 112 -15.64 9.65 -8.08
N VAL A 113 -15.57 8.84 -9.14
CA VAL A 113 -14.99 7.48 -9.09
C VAL A 113 -13.50 7.53 -8.76
N LEU A 114 -12.74 8.40 -9.44
CA LEU A 114 -11.30 8.58 -9.19
C LEU A 114 -11.05 9.00 -7.74
N ARG A 115 -11.81 9.98 -7.24
CA ARG A 115 -11.71 10.43 -5.85
C ARG A 115 -11.94 9.30 -4.85
N ILE A 116 -12.96 8.47 -5.05
CA ILE A 116 -13.22 7.34 -4.13
C ILE A 116 -12.06 6.35 -4.16
N ILE A 117 -11.56 6.00 -5.34
CA ILE A 117 -10.49 5.00 -5.46
C ILE A 117 -9.18 5.52 -4.84
N GLU A 118 -8.90 6.81 -4.94
CA GLU A 118 -7.75 7.45 -4.29
C GLU A 118 -7.88 7.45 -2.77
N VAL A 119 -9.08 7.71 -2.24
CA VAL A 119 -9.34 7.58 -0.81
C VAL A 119 -9.15 6.12 -0.35
N ILE A 120 -9.62 5.15 -1.14
CA ILE A 120 -9.43 3.73 -0.85
C ILE A 120 -7.95 3.37 -0.85
N GLU A 121 -7.18 3.86 -1.83
CA GLU A 121 -5.72 3.66 -1.91
C GLU A 121 -5.02 4.24 -0.67
N GLY A 122 -5.30 5.51 -0.34
CA GLY A 122 -4.72 6.18 0.83
C GLY A 122 -5.06 5.47 2.14
N LEU A 123 -6.31 5.02 2.31
CA LEU A 123 -6.72 4.19 3.46
C LEU A 123 -6.02 2.83 3.45
N GLY A 124 -5.80 2.22 2.29
CA GLY A 124 -5.06 0.97 2.14
C GLY A 124 -3.63 1.10 2.68
N PHE A 125 -2.94 2.20 2.37
CA PHE A 125 -1.61 2.50 2.90
C PHE A 125 -1.60 2.69 4.42
N ILE A 126 -2.59 3.39 4.97
CA ILE A 126 -2.75 3.57 6.43
C ILE A 126 -3.00 2.22 7.10
N LEU A 127 -3.91 1.41 6.56
CA LEU A 127 -4.20 0.08 7.10
C LEU A 127 -3.00 -0.84 6.99
N PHE A 128 -2.19 -0.71 5.94
CA PHE A 128 -0.93 -1.45 5.80
C PHE A 128 0.03 -1.08 6.93
N ALA A 129 0.22 0.22 7.18
CA ALA A 129 1.05 0.68 8.29
C ALA A 129 0.56 0.10 9.62
N LEU A 130 -0.74 0.22 9.92
CA LEU A 130 -1.32 -0.34 11.15
C LEU A 130 -1.16 -1.86 11.25
N SER A 131 -1.24 -2.58 10.13
CA SER A 131 -1.03 -4.03 10.09
C SER A 131 0.40 -4.44 10.47
N LEU A 132 1.40 -3.56 10.30
CA LEU A 132 2.77 -3.85 10.71
C LEU A 132 2.95 -3.93 12.23
N ILE A 133 2.09 -3.25 13.00
CA ILE A 133 2.12 -3.27 14.48
C ILE A 133 1.60 -4.62 15.01
N THR A 134 0.73 -5.30 14.26
CA THR A 134 0.05 -6.52 14.70
C THR A 134 0.73 -7.82 14.26
N ILE A 135 1.86 -7.73 13.53
CA ILE A 135 2.67 -8.86 13.03
C ILE A 135 3.67 -9.36 14.08
#